data_AF-A0A947QKH9-F1
#
_entry.id   AF-A0A947QKH9-F1
#
_cell.length_a   1.000
_cell.length_b   1.000
_cell.length_c   1.000
_cell.angle_alpha   90.00
_cell.angle_beta   90.00
_cell.angle_gamma   90.00
#
_symmetry.space_group_name_H-M   'P 1'
#
loop_
_entity.id
_entity.type
_entity.pdbx_description
1 polymer ?
#
loop_
_entity_poly.entity_id
_entity_poly.type
_entity_poly.pdbx_seq_one_letter_code
_entity_poly.pdbx_strand_id
1 'polypeptide(L)'
;MVLEGFRKEIPVSELCRREGIAAAIYYKWLKDFMEAGKSRLKGDSLREANSDEVDGLRRETEQLKELVGDMTLQLHLLKKSVVG
;
A
#
# COMPACT_ATOMS: atom_id res chain seq x y z
N MET A 1 9.83 -24.93 -1.46
CA MET A 1 10.81 -24.90 -0.34
C MET A 1 10.21 -24.57 1.04
N VAL A 2 9.88 -23.31 1.41
CA VAL A 2 9.45 -22.97 2.79
C VAL A 2 8.18 -23.73 3.24
N LEU A 3 7.21 -23.90 2.33
CA LEU A 3 5.99 -24.66 2.60
C LEU A 3 6.24 -26.17 2.79
N GLU A 4 7.22 -26.76 2.11
CA GLU A 4 7.56 -28.19 2.25
C GLU A 4 8.16 -28.48 3.63
N GLY A 5 9.04 -27.61 4.12
CA GLY A 5 9.56 -27.72 5.47
C GLY A 5 8.52 -27.37 6.54
N PHE A 6 7.57 -26.48 6.25
CA PHE A 6 6.44 -26.19 7.14
C PHE A 6 5.49 -27.39 7.28
N ARG A 7 5.23 -28.13 6.20
CA ARG A 7 4.40 -29.36 6.21
C ARG A 7 5.06 -30.53 6.95
N LYS A 8 6.33 -30.41 7.35
CA LYS A 8 7.15 -31.44 8.03
C LYS A 8 7.29 -32.75 7.24
N GLU A 9 7.07 -32.70 5.93
CA GLU A 9 7.18 -33.86 5.04
C GLU A 9 8.64 -34.25 4.80
N ILE A 10 9.56 -33.28 4.87
CA ILE A 10 10.99 -33.46 4.67
C ILE A 10 11.74 -32.76 5.82
N PRO A 11 12.77 -33.39 6.42
CA PRO A 11 13.61 -32.73 7.42
C PRO A 11 14.24 -31.44 6.88
N VAL A 12 14.26 -30.38 7.69
CA VAL A 12 14.82 -29.07 7.28
C VAL A 12 16.29 -29.20 6.86
N SER A 13 17.06 -30.08 7.49
CA SER A 13 18.46 -30.35 7.11
C SER A 13 18.60 -30.91 5.70
N GLU A 14 17.72 -31.84 5.31
CA GLU A 14 17.69 -32.44 3.99
C GLU A 14 17.21 -31.46 2.93
N LEU A 15 16.19 -30.66 3.28
CA LEU A 15 15.72 -29.55 2.45
C LEU A 15 16.83 -28.52 2.21
N CYS A 16 17.54 -28.09 3.26
CA CYS A 16 18.65 -27.13 3.13
C CYS A 16 19.80 -27.67 2.27
N ARG A 17 20.12 -28.97 2.39
CA ARG A 17 21.15 -29.63 1.58
C ARG A 17 20.76 -29.71 0.11
N ARG A 18 19.51 -30.07 -0.19
CA ARG A 18 18.99 -30.16 -1.55
C ARG A 18 19.00 -28.81 -2.27
N GLU A 19 18.67 -27.76 -1.54
CA GLU A 19 18.51 -26.41 -2.08
C GLU A 19 19.81 -25.58 -1.96
N GLY A 20 20.87 -26.15 -1.39
CA GLY A 20 22.19 -25.50 -1.29
C GLY A 20 22.21 -24.29 -0.35
N ILE A 21 21.34 -24.24 0.67
CA ILE A 21 21.22 -23.10 1.59
C ILE A 21 21.65 -23.47 3.02
N ALA A 22 22.12 -22.47 3.76
CA ALA A 22 22.34 -22.61 5.19
C ALA A 22 21.00 -22.63 5.95
N ALA A 23 20.91 -23.44 7.02
CA ALA A 23 19.70 -23.52 7.85
C ALA A 23 19.25 -22.16 8.40
N ALA A 24 20.19 -21.27 8.70
CA ALA A 24 19.89 -19.90 9.14
C ALA A 24 19.06 -19.11 8.10
N ILE A 25 19.32 -19.31 6.81
CA ILE A 25 18.57 -18.67 5.71
C ILE A 25 17.16 -19.23 5.65
N TYR A 26 17.01 -20.55 5.77
CA TYR A 26 15.70 -21.20 5.82
C TYR A 26 14.82 -20.66 6.96
N TYR A 27 15.36 -20.58 8.18
CA TYR A 27 14.61 -20.09 9.33
C TYR A 27 14.27 -18.60 9.22
N LYS A 28 15.16 -17.80 8.60
CA LYS A 28 14.85 -16.40 8.28
C LYS A 28 13.65 -16.30 7.34
N TRP A 29 13.67 -17.03 6.23
CA TRP A 29 12.54 -17.03 5.28
C TRP A 29 11.26 -17.60 5.88
N LEU A 30 11.34 -18.62 6.74
CA LEU A 30 10.18 -19.15 7.45
C LEU A 30 9.57 -18.09 8.39
N LYS A 31 10.40 -17.34 9.11
CA LYS A 31 9.94 -16.24 9.97
C LYS A 31 9.26 -15.16 9.13
N ASP A 32 9.91 -14.67 8.09
CA ASP A 32 9.39 -13.62 7.20
C ASP A 32 8.05 -14.04 6.57
N PHE A 33 7.96 -15.29 6.12
CA PHE A 33 6.73 -15.87 5.58
C PHE A 33 5.58 -15.90 6.59
N MET A 34 5.85 -16.34 7.83
CA MET A 34 4.85 -16.40 8.90
C MET A 34 4.42 -15.02 9.37
N GLU A 35 5.33 -14.06 9.39
CA GLU A 35 5.05 -12.67 9.76
C GLU A 35 4.14 -12.01 8.72
N ALA A 36 4.47 -12.14 7.43
CA ALA A 36 3.61 -11.67 6.34
C ALA A 36 2.21 -12.33 6.35
N GLY A 37 2.14 -13.63 6.63
CA GLY A 37 0.88 -14.35 6.76
C GLY A 37 0.04 -13.84 7.94
N LYS A 38 0.66 -13.57 9.10
CA LYS A 38 -0.01 -12.99 10.26
C LYS A 38 -0.51 -11.58 9.99
N SER A 39 0.27 -10.71 9.35
CA SER A 39 -0.16 -9.36 8.99
C SER A 39 -1.39 -9.39 8.08
N ARG A 40 -1.42 -10.27 7.08
CA ARG A 40 -2.61 -10.45 6.23
C ARG A 40 -3.83 -10.96 7.00
N LEU A 41 -3.65 -11.95 7.89
CA LEU A 41 -4.76 -12.50 8.68
C LEU A 41 -5.28 -11.51 9.73
N LYS A 42 -4.42 -10.64 10.25
CA LYS A 42 -4.78 -9.58 11.21
C LYS A 42 -5.46 -8.39 10.55
N GLY A 43 -5.62 -8.39 9.23
CA GLY A 43 -6.26 -7.29 8.52
C GLY A 43 -5.40 -6.03 8.45
N ASP A 44 -4.06 -6.13 8.57
CA ASP A 44 -3.14 -5.07 8.13
C ASP A 44 -3.16 -5.01 6.61
N SER A 45 -4.31 -4.59 6.09
CA SER A 45 -4.55 -4.27 4.71
C SER A 45 -3.93 -2.90 4.47
N LEU A 46 -2.66 -2.90 4.06
CA LEU A 46 -2.04 -1.80 3.29
C LEU A 46 -2.79 -1.48 1.98
N ARG A 47 -4.00 -2.00 1.80
CA ARG A 47 -4.81 -1.94 0.59
C ARG A 47 -6.21 -1.36 0.82
N GLU A 48 -6.65 -1.17 2.06
CA GLU A 48 -7.91 -0.46 2.36
C GLU A 48 -7.72 1.02 2.68
N ALA A 49 -6.61 1.42 3.32
CA ALA A 49 -6.36 2.83 3.66
C ALA A 49 -6.26 3.77 2.43
N ASN A 50 -5.94 3.24 1.26
CA ASN A 50 -5.79 4.07 0.06
C ASN A 50 -7.13 4.47 -0.59
N SER A 51 -8.22 3.71 -0.41
CA SER A 51 -9.48 4.05 -1.11
C SER A 51 -10.12 5.30 -0.51
N ASP A 52 -10.18 5.37 0.82
CA ASP A 52 -10.76 6.51 1.54
C ASP A 52 -9.91 7.77 1.38
N GLU A 53 -8.57 7.63 1.39
CA GLU A 53 -7.66 8.74 1.10
C GLU A 53 -7.81 9.23 -0.34
N VAL A 54 -7.91 8.33 -1.33
CA VAL A 54 -8.11 8.70 -2.74
C VAL A 54 -9.46 9.39 -2.94
N ASP A 55 -10.53 8.90 -2.31
CA ASP A 55 -11.85 9.51 -2.39
C ASP A 55 -11.90 10.86 -1.66
N GLY A 56 -11.20 10.99 -0.54
CA GLY A 56 -10.99 12.26 0.16
C GLY A 56 -10.26 13.28 -0.72
N LEU A 57 -9.13 12.90 -1.31
CA LEU A 57 -8.35 13.76 -2.21
C LEU A 57 -9.14 14.18 -3.46
N ARG A 58 -9.98 13.28 -4.00
CA ARG A 58 -10.86 13.60 -5.13
C ARG A 58 -11.89 14.67 -4.76
N ARG A 59 -12.53 14.55 -3.59
CA ARG A 59 -13.49 15.56 -3.09
C ARG A 59 -12.82 16.90 -2.84
N GLU A 60 -11.65 16.91 -2.21
CA GLU A 60 -10.89 18.14 -1.98
C GLU A 60 -10.49 18.82 -3.29
N THR A 61 -10.03 18.03 -4.27
CA THR A 61 -9.71 18.53 -5.61
C THR A 61 -10.91 19.17 -6.30
N GLU A 62 -12.11 18.59 -6.14
CA GLU A 62 -13.33 19.12 -6.73
C GLU A 62 -13.75 20.45 -6.09
N GLN A 63 -13.71 20.53 -4.75
CA GLN A 63 -13.99 21.77 -4.01
C GLN A 63 -13.01 22.90 -4.37
N LEU A 64 -11.71 22.58 -4.51
CA LEU A 64 -10.70 23.56 -4.90
C LEU A 64 -10.95 24.10 -6.32
N LYS A 65 -11.38 23.25 -7.25
CA LYS A 65 -11.72 23.68 -8.63
C LYS A 65 -12.90 24.64 -8.65
N GLU A 66 -13.94 24.37 -7.87
CA GLU A 66 -15.10 25.26 -7.75
C GLU A 66 -14.70 26.64 -7.20
N LEU A 67 -13.92 26.65 -6.10
CA LEU A 67 -13.47 27.90 -5.48
C LEU A 67 -12.59 28.73 -6.42
N VAL A 68 -11.65 28.08 -7.14
CA VAL A 68 -10.82 28.75 -8.15
C VAL A 68 -11.68 29.31 -9.29
N GLY A 69 -12.71 28.57 -9.72
CA GLY A 69 -13.67 29.01 -10.72
C GLY A 69 -14.39 30.29 -10.28
N ASP A 70 -14.94 30.31 -9.06
CA ASP A 70 -15.63 31.48 -8.52
C ASP A 70 -14.70 32.69 -8.39
N MET A 71 -13.50 32.48 -7.85
CA MET A 71 -12.51 33.55 -7.72
C MET A 71 -12.08 34.10 -9.09
N THR A 72 -11.95 33.24 -10.10
CA THR A 72 -11.63 33.66 -11.47
C THR A 72 -12.74 34.53 -12.07
N LEU A 73 -14.00 34.18 -11.85
CA LEU A 73 -15.15 34.98 -12.28
C LEU A 73 -15.16 36.34 -11.58
N GLN A 74 -14.95 36.39 -10.27
CA GLN A 74 -14.88 37.64 -9.51
C GLN A 74 -13.74 38.54 -10.01
N LEU A 75 -12.55 37.99 -10.25
CA LEU A 75 -11.42 38.73 -10.82
C LEU A 75 -11.74 39.28 -12.22
N HIS A 76 -12.43 38.52 -13.05
CA HIS A 76 -12.84 38.98 -14.38
C HIS A 76 -13.83 40.16 -14.31
N LEU A 77 -14.79 40.10 -13.39
CA LEU A 77 -15.75 41.18 -13.15
C LEU A 77 -15.07 42.44 -12.62
N LEU A 78 -14.21 42.30 -11.61
CA LEU A 78 -13.43 43.41 -11.05
C LEU A 78 -12.54 44.07 -12.11
N LYS A 79 -11.88 43.27 -12.95
CA LYS A 79 -11.07 43.79 -14.05
C LYS A 79 -11.91 44.58 -15.05
N LYS A 80 -13.13 44.11 -15.38
CA LYS A 80 -14.05 44.85 -16.25
C LYS A 80 -14.53 46.16 -15.61
N SER A 81 -14.79 46.18 -14.30
CA SER A 81 -15.26 47.39 -13.62
C SER A 81 -14.17 48.46 -13.42
N VAL A 82 -12.89 48.06 -13.39
CA VAL A 82 -11.76 48.99 -13.24
C VAL A 82 -11.29 49.57 -14.57
N VAL A 83 -11.57 48.88 -15.69
CA VAL A 83 -11.16 49.29 -17.06
C VAL A 83 -12.30 49.99 -17.82
N GLY A 84 -13.52 49.99 -17.26
CA GLY A 84 -14.70 50.69 -17.80
C GLY A 84 -14.87 52.10 -17.25
#